data_AF-A0A2R6AWE7-F1
#
_entry.id   AF-A0A2R6AWE7-F1
#
_cell.length_a   1.000
_cell.length_b   1.000
_cell.length_c   1.000
_cell.angle_alpha   90.00
_cell.angle_beta   90.00
_cell.angle_gamma   90.00
#
_symmetry.space_group_name_H-M   'P 1'
#
loop_
_entity.id
_entity.type
_entity.pdbx_description
1 polymer ?
#
loop_
_entity_poly.entity_id
_entity_poly.type
_entity_poly.pdbx_seq_one_letter_code
_entity_poly.pdbx_strand_id
1 'polypeptide(L)'
;MQLSPDEGYTNITTYQQTIVAGGWSPPKSVLLATLSVFPLAWYSYTWYTLPSTWAGEIKQAKKSIPIAILGATLWIAAYYLLFLFLVNHAFGQPFLTSWSELSTNSSYGLPYTVSTYIPFFIQIVYKAAPLSIIAFLALFLPNLMSGPPLTIAATRYIFAWSFDRVLPERISSVSERLHTPIIATLIAFVVATLGAVLIIFFPQATPGVIVPIFTFGYILPALSGLLFPYLRKDLYEAVFVVKRKILGIPVVTWLGGVSLVSLIIGTYSLRIGGFMNFTLPDYIFYALAYGVGIVIFVASYYYRRRQGVDITLAFKEIPPE
;
A
#
# COMPACT_ATOMS: atom_id res chain seq x y z
N MET A 1 21.74 36.84 1.77
CA MET A 1 22.80 36.33 2.67
C MET A 1 22.91 34.85 2.40
N GLN A 2 23.83 34.44 1.53
CA GLN A 2 24.09 33.03 1.23
C GLN A 2 24.91 32.48 2.41
N LEU A 3 24.36 31.48 3.12
CA LEU A 3 25.05 30.80 4.21
C LEU A 3 26.08 29.85 3.60
N SER A 4 27.30 29.85 4.14
CA SER A 4 28.41 29.02 3.66
C SER A 4 28.21 27.55 4.03
N PRO A 5 28.77 26.59 3.27
CA PRO A 5 28.56 25.16 3.47
C PRO A 5 29.15 24.60 4.79
N ASP A 6 30.06 25.34 5.44
CA ASP A 6 30.83 24.87 6.59
C ASP A 6 30.34 25.43 7.95
N GLU A 7 29.39 26.37 7.94
CA GLU A 7 28.65 26.73 9.15
C GLU A 7 27.51 25.72 9.31
N GLY A 8 27.76 24.68 10.09
CA GLY A 8 26.74 23.70 10.46
C GLY A 8 25.42 24.39 10.79
N TYR A 9 24.33 23.86 10.23
CA TYR A 9 22.97 24.40 10.23
C TYR A 9 22.30 24.50 11.63
N THR A 10 23.08 24.65 12.72
CA THR A 10 22.67 24.81 14.13
C THR A 10 21.98 26.14 14.46
N ASN A 11 21.83 27.06 13.51
CA ASN A 11 21.29 28.41 13.73
C ASN A 11 19.93 28.69 13.06
N ILE A 12 19.24 27.68 12.49
CA ILE A 12 17.88 27.85 11.95
C ILE A 12 16.90 27.97 13.13
N THR A 13 16.54 29.20 13.48
CA THR A 13 15.64 29.49 14.62
C THR A 13 14.29 30.05 14.18
N THR A 14 14.12 30.36 12.90
CA THR A 14 12.94 31.05 12.38
C THR A 14 12.36 30.39 11.13
N TYR A 15 11.05 30.53 10.96
CA TYR A 15 10.27 30.06 9.80
C TYR A 15 10.89 30.47 8.46
N GLN A 16 11.37 31.71 8.34
CA GLN A 16 11.97 32.18 7.09
C GLN A 16 13.37 31.63 6.84
N GLN A 17 14.19 31.43 7.88
CA GLN A 17 15.48 30.77 7.71
C GLN A 17 15.31 29.33 7.23
N THR A 18 14.28 28.61 7.70
CA THR A 18 13.95 27.27 7.18
C THR A 18 13.62 27.31 5.69
N ILE A 19 12.80 28.26 5.24
CA ILE A 19 12.41 28.37 3.82
C ILE A 19 13.63 28.68 2.94
N VAL A 20 14.46 29.63 3.37
CA VAL A 20 15.66 30.01 2.62
C VAL A 20 16.67 28.86 2.59
N ALA A 21 16.87 28.17 3.71
CA ALA A 21 17.82 27.06 3.82
C ALA A 21 17.38 25.82 3.04
N GLY A 22 16.08 25.48 3.05
CA GLY A 22 15.53 24.38 2.26
C GLY A 22 15.34 24.72 0.78
N GLY A 23 15.63 25.96 0.37
CA GLY A 23 15.71 26.33 -1.04
C GLY A 23 14.42 26.17 -1.83
N TRP A 24 13.26 26.37 -1.20
CA TRP A 24 11.97 26.17 -1.88
C TRP A 24 11.88 27.01 -3.15
N SER A 25 11.49 26.34 -4.24
CA SER A 25 11.12 26.99 -5.49
C SER A 25 9.80 26.41 -6.00
N PRO A 26 8.92 27.24 -6.59
CA PRO A 26 7.69 26.74 -7.19
C PRO A 26 8.05 25.77 -8.33
N PRO A 27 7.33 24.64 -8.45
CA PRO A 27 7.62 23.67 -9.50
C PRO A 27 7.40 24.31 -10.88
N LYS A 28 8.35 24.08 -11.80
CA LYS A 28 8.29 24.60 -13.18
C LYS A 28 7.05 24.12 -13.94
N SER A 29 6.50 22.96 -13.58
CA SER A 29 5.25 22.43 -14.10
C SER A 29 4.48 21.74 -12.98
N VAL A 30 3.28 22.23 -12.70
CA VAL A 30 2.36 21.65 -11.71
C VAL A 30 1.99 20.22 -12.10
N LEU A 31 1.78 19.95 -13.40
CA LEU A 31 1.42 18.62 -13.87
C LEU A 31 2.54 17.60 -13.61
N LEU A 32 3.80 17.94 -13.92
CA LEU A 32 4.93 17.05 -13.70
C LEU A 32 5.19 16.83 -12.21
N ALA A 33 5.05 17.87 -11.38
CA ALA A 33 5.17 17.75 -9.93
C ALA A 33 4.07 16.83 -9.36
N THR A 34 2.81 17.02 -9.76
CA THR A 34 1.70 16.16 -9.34
C THR A 34 1.90 14.71 -9.79
N LEU A 35 2.34 14.51 -11.04
CA LEU A 35 2.65 13.16 -11.54
C LEU A 35 3.78 12.51 -10.75
N SER A 36 4.81 13.24 -10.32
CA SER A 36 5.93 12.67 -9.57
C SER A 36 5.54 12.10 -8.19
N VAL A 37 4.49 12.66 -7.57
CA VAL A 37 4.00 12.26 -6.24
C VAL A 37 2.79 11.31 -6.31
N PHE A 38 2.17 11.17 -7.48
CA PHE A 38 1.01 10.30 -7.71
C PHE A 38 1.12 8.89 -7.11
N PRO A 39 2.26 8.17 -7.21
CA PRO A 39 2.36 6.80 -6.68
C PRO A 39 2.31 6.75 -5.15
N LEU A 40 2.86 7.77 -4.47
CA LEU A 40 2.77 7.88 -3.01
C LEU A 40 1.33 8.14 -2.59
N ALA A 41 0.63 9.04 -3.30
CA ALA A 41 -0.78 9.29 -3.05
C ALA A 41 -1.61 8.02 -3.29
N TRP A 42 -1.38 7.31 -4.39
CA TRP A 42 -2.02 6.04 -4.70
C TRP A 42 -1.78 4.97 -3.62
N TYR A 43 -0.54 4.83 -3.15
CA TYR A 43 -0.18 3.85 -2.12
C TYR A 43 -1.04 4.02 -0.85
N SER A 44 -1.31 5.26 -0.45
CA SER A 44 -2.18 5.58 0.70
C SER A 44 -3.62 5.06 0.57
N TYR A 45 -4.08 4.77 -0.64
CA TYR A 45 -5.42 4.20 -0.89
C TYR A 45 -5.43 2.68 -1.04
N THR A 46 -4.28 2.00 -1.20
CA THR A 46 -4.21 0.58 -1.62
C THR A 46 -5.00 -0.39 -0.74
N TRP A 47 -5.22 -0.04 0.53
CA TRP A 47 -5.98 -0.82 1.51
C TRP A 47 -7.48 -0.95 1.23
N TYR A 48 -7.99 -0.34 0.16
CA TYR A 48 -9.39 -0.48 -0.28
C TYR A 48 -9.80 -1.94 -0.56
N THR A 49 -8.85 -2.85 -0.75
CA THR A 49 -9.12 -4.29 -1.00
C THR A 49 -9.38 -5.09 0.27
N LEU A 50 -9.01 -4.60 1.46
CA LEU A 50 -9.15 -5.36 2.72
C LEU A 50 -10.56 -5.90 2.97
N PRO A 51 -11.66 -5.16 2.71
CA PRO A 51 -13.02 -5.68 2.85
C PRO A 51 -13.30 -6.97 2.07
N SER A 52 -12.59 -7.21 0.96
CA SER A 52 -12.76 -8.43 0.16
C SER A 52 -12.32 -9.70 0.91
N THR A 53 -11.40 -9.58 1.86
CA THR A 53 -10.93 -10.73 2.67
C THR A 53 -11.97 -11.24 3.67
N TRP A 54 -12.97 -10.40 3.98
CA TRP A 54 -14.11 -10.72 4.85
C TRP A 54 -15.39 -10.91 4.05
N ALA A 55 -15.30 -11.11 2.74
CA ALA A 55 -16.49 -11.19 1.89
C ALA A 55 -17.48 -12.28 2.34
N GLY A 56 -16.98 -13.43 2.80
CA GLY A 56 -17.81 -14.53 3.31
C GLY A 56 -18.55 -14.22 4.63
N GLU A 57 -18.13 -13.20 5.37
CA GLU A 57 -18.76 -12.77 6.63
C GLU A 57 -19.74 -11.60 6.44
N ILE A 58 -19.78 -11.02 5.24
CA ILE A 58 -20.60 -9.84 4.93
C ILE A 58 -21.94 -10.29 4.36
N LYS A 59 -23.04 -9.88 5.02
CA LYS A 59 -24.39 -10.05 4.48
C LYS A 59 -24.50 -9.34 3.13
N GLN A 60 -24.96 -10.08 2.11
CA GLN A 60 -25.09 -9.60 0.74
C GLN A 60 -23.78 -9.05 0.16
N ALA A 61 -22.67 -9.76 0.37
CA ALA A 61 -21.33 -9.42 -0.09
C ALA A 61 -21.27 -8.81 -1.51
N LYS A 62 -21.99 -9.42 -2.47
CA LYS A 62 -22.07 -8.97 -3.87
C LYS A 62 -22.56 -7.53 -4.07
N LYS A 63 -23.38 -7.00 -3.15
CA LYS A 63 -23.89 -5.62 -3.17
C LYS A 63 -23.16 -4.73 -2.17
N SER A 64 -22.95 -5.22 -0.96
CA SER A 64 -22.41 -4.45 0.16
C SER A 64 -20.94 -4.09 -0.03
N ILE A 65 -20.11 -4.99 -0.56
CA ILE A 65 -18.66 -4.78 -0.68
C ILE A 65 -18.32 -3.65 -1.66
N PRO A 66 -18.86 -3.61 -2.90
CA PRO A 66 -18.57 -2.50 -3.81
C PRO A 66 -18.98 -1.14 -3.25
N ILE A 67 -20.13 -1.06 -2.57
CA ILE A 67 -20.62 0.18 -1.94
C ILE A 67 -19.70 0.59 -0.79
N ALA A 68 -19.29 -0.35 0.06
CA ALA A 68 -18.37 -0.08 1.16
C ALA A 68 -17.00 0.40 0.66
N ILE A 69 -16.46 -0.23 -0.38
CA ILE A 69 -15.17 0.16 -0.97
C ILE A 69 -15.24 1.58 -1.55
N LEU A 70 -16.26 1.88 -2.36
CA LEU A 70 -16.42 3.21 -2.97
C LEU A 70 -16.69 4.29 -1.89
N GLY A 71 -17.58 4.01 -0.94
CA GLY A 71 -17.89 4.92 0.15
C GLY A 71 -16.68 5.22 1.04
N ALA A 72 -15.92 4.18 1.43
CA ALA A 72 -14.69 4.34 2.21
C ALA A 72 -13.63 5.13 1.43
N THR A 73 -13.48 4.86 0.14
CA THR A 73 -12.51 5.58 -0.72
C THR A 73 -12.84 7.07 -0.81
N LEU A 74 -14.11 7.43 -1.01
CA LEU A 74 -14.56 8.82 -1.04
C LEU A 74 -14.38 9.51 0.32
N TRP A 75 -14.67 8.81 1.41
CA TRP A 75 -14.47 9.33 2.76
C TRP A 75 -12.99 9.61 3.05
N ILE A 76 -12.11 8.67 2.72
CA ILE A 76 -10.66 8.84 2.86
C ILE A 76 -10.15 9.98 1.98
N ALA A 77 -10.69 10.14 0.76
CA ALA A 77 -10.36 11.27 -0.11
C ALA A 77 -10.76 12.61 0.49
N ALA A 78 -11.99 12.73 1.01
CA ALA A 78 -12.42 13.94 1.71
C ALA A 78 -11.53 14.24 2.93
N TYR A 79 -11.18 13.21 3.70
CA TYR A 79 -10.28 13.33 4.85
C TYR A 79 -8.89 13.84 4.45
N TYR A 80 -8.24 13.24 3.45
CA TYR A 80 -6.90 13.67 3.01
C TYR A 80 -6.92 15.06 2.37
N LEU A 81 -7.93 15.40 1.58
CA LEU A 81 -8.06 16.74 1.00
C LEU A 81 -8.25 17.80 2.09
N LEU A 82 -9.12 17.54 3.07
CA LEU A 82 -9.33 18.44 4.20
C LEU A 82 -8.04 18.58 5.03
N PHE A 83 -7.37 17.47 5.31
CA PHE A 83 -6.11 17.48 6.07
C PHE A 83 -5.02 18.26 5.33
N LEU A 84 -4.84 18.02 4.04
CA LEU A 84 -3.88 18.76 3.20
C LEU A 84 -4.19 20.25 3.18
N PHE A 85 -5.48 20.62 3.06
CA PHE A 85 -5.92 22.01 3.08
C PHE A 85 -5.58 22.69 4.42
N LEU A 86 -5.94 22.06 5.54
CA LEU A 86 -5.67 22.59 6.88
C LEU A 86 -4.17 22.73 7.16
N VAL A 87 -3.37 21.72 6.79
CA VAL A 87 -1.92 21.72 6.97
C VAL A 87 -1.25 22.81 6.12
N ASN A 88 -1.64 22.96 4.86
CA ASN A 88 -1.13 24.04 4.01
C ASN A 88 -1.57 25.42 4.49
N HIS A 89 -2.78 25.55 5.02
CA HIS A 89 -3.26 26.82 5.58
C HIS A 89 -2.51 27.20 6.87
N ALA A 90 -2.23 26.23 7.73
CA ALA A 90 -1.56 26.47 9.02
C ALA A 90 -0.05 26.72 8.88
N PHE A 91 0.64 25.92 8.06
CA PHE A 91 2.11 25.93 7.98
C PHE A 91 2.66 26.53 6.69
N GLY A 92 1.87 26.60 5.62
CA GLY A 92 2.33 27.04 4.31
C GLY A 92 3.15 25.99 3.55
N GLN A 93 2.87 25.85 2.26
CA GLN A 93 3.61 24.94 1.37
C GLN A 93 5.12 25.21 1.32
N PRO A 94 5.63 26.48 1.26
CA PRO A 94 7.05 26.74 1.17
C PRO A 94 7.84 26.20 2.37
N PHE A 95 7.28 26.33 3.57
CA PHE A 95 7.89 25.82 4.79
C PHE A 95 7.90 24.30 4.84
N LEU A 96 6.75 23.66 4.58
CA LEU A 96 6.65 22.20 4.62
C LEU A 96 7.60 21.52 3.62
N THR A 97 7.72 22.09 2.43
CA THR A 97 8.62 21.55 1.39
C THR A 97 10.08 21.75 1.79
N SER A 98 10.44 22.93 2.27
CA SER A 98 11.80 23.22 2.74
C SER A 98 12.19 22.35 3.93
N TRP A 99 11.26 22.13 4.85
CA TRP A 99 11.46 21.26 6.00
C TRP A 99 11.68 19.81 5.58
N SER A 100 10.89 19.31 4.62
CA SER A 100 11.05 17.97 4.05
C SER A 100 12.39 17.80 3.32
N GLU A 101 12.87 18.84 2.65
CA GLU A 101 14.18 18.83 1.98
C GLU A 101 15.31 18.75 3.02
N LEU A 102 15.25 19.61 4.04
CA LEU A 102 16.22 19.62 5.13
C LEU A 102 16.23 18.30 5.90
N SER A 103 15.07 17.69 6.16
CA SER A 103 15.00 16.39 6.84
C SER A 103 15.63 15.24 6.04
N THR A 104 15.62 15.34 4.71
CA THR A 104 16.00 14.22 3.83
C THR A 104 17.44 14.33 3.35
N ASN A 105 17.90 15.55 3.05
CA ASN A 105 19.17 15.79 2.36
C ASN A 105 20.23 16.49 3.21
N SER A 106 19.88 17.05 4.39
CA SER A 106 20.88 17.68 5.25
C SER A 106 21.52 16.69 6.22
N SER A 107 22.81 16.89 6.56
CA SER A 107 23.52 16.15 7.62
C SER A 107 23.00 16.46 9.04
N TYR A 108 21.87 17.14 9.16
CA TYR A 108 21.25 17.46 10.43
C TYR A 108 20.56 16.21 10.98
N GLY A 109 21.08 15.69 12.10
CA GLY A 109 20.48 14.59 12.84
C GLY A 109 19.23 15.04 13.59
N LEU A 110 18.16 15.42 12.89
CA LEU A 110 16.83 15.32 13.51
C LEU A 110 16.65 13.84 13.86
N PRO A 111 16.28 13.49 15.09
CA PRO A 111 15.92 12.12 15.40
C PRO A 111 14.90 11.66 14.34
N TYR A 112 15.22 10.59 13.62
CA TYR A 112 14.38 10.01 12.56
C TYR A 112 12.91 9.84 13.02
N THR A 113 12.71 9.73 14.33
CA THR A 113 11.43 9.63 15.03
C THR A 113 10.56 10.91 15.02
N VAL A 114 11.08 12.07 14.60
CA VAL A 114 10.40 13.38 14.75
C VAL A 114 10.29 14.17 13.43
N SER A 115 11.03 13.77 12.38
CA SER A 115 11.49 14.71 11.37
C SER A 115 10.44 15.28 10.40
N THR A 116 9.25 14.70 10.25
CA THR A 116 8.20 15.23 9.34
C THR A 116 6.78 15.11 9.92
N TYR A 117 6.67 14.86 11.22
CA TYR A 117 5.41 14.50 11.85
C TYR A 117 4.64 15.74 12.34
N ILE A 118 3.42 15.97 11.84
CA ILE A 118 2.63 17.19 12.11
C ILE A 118 2.47 17.53 13.62
N PRO A 119 2.27 16.56 14.54
CA PRO A 119 2.25 16.83 15.99
C PRO A 119 3.51 17.50 16.54
N PHE A 120 4.66 17.32 15.91
CA PHE A 120 5.88 18.03 16.28
C PHE A 120 5.77 19.53 16.03
N PHE A 121 5.16 19.94 14.91
CA PHE A 121 4.95 21.36 14.63
C PHE A 121 3.97 22.00 15.62
N ILE A 122 2.96 21.25 16.08
CA ILE A 122 2.05 21.69 17.14
C ILE A 122 2.83 21.98 18.43
N GLN A 123 3.78 21.13 18.80
CA GLN A 123 4.64 21.35 19.97
C GLN A 123 5.50 22.61 19.83
N ILE A 124 6.07 22.85 18.65
CA ILE A 124 6.92 24.04 18.41
C ILE A 124 6.10 25.33 18.53
N VAL A 125 4.90 25.36 17.93
CA VAL A 125 4.07 26.57 17.84
C VAL A 125 3.39 26.89 19.17
N TYR A 126 2.69 25.91 19.75
CA TYR A 126 1.85 26.14 20.93
C TYR A 126 2.58 25.90 22.25
N LYS A 127 3.75 25.24 22.22
CA LYS A 127 4.55 24.87 23.41
C LYS A 127 3.73 24.14 24.49
N ALA A 128 2.63 23.51 24.09
CA ALA A 128 1.68 22.85 24.96
C ALA A 128 1.82 21.33 24.84
N ALA A 129 2.58 20.73 25.76
CA ALA A 129 2.84 19.28 25.76
C ALA A 129 1.54 18.43 25.72
N PRO A 130 0.46 18.75 26.44
CA PRO A 130 -0.78 17.97 26.36
C PRO A 130 -1.40 17.94 24.96
N LEU A 131 -1.41 19.08 24.26
CA LEU A 131 -1.99 19.17 22.92
C LEU A 131 -1.18 18.34 21.91
N SER A 132 0.14 18.37 22.02
CA SER A 132 1.04 17.58 21.17
C SER A 132 0.91 16.08 21.42
N ILE A 133 0.71 15.65 22.67
CA ILE A 133 0.45 14.24 23.01
C ILE A 133 -0.91 13.80 22.45
N ILE A 134 -1.96 14.62 22.58
CA ILE A 134 -3.28 14.33 22.01
C ILE A 134 -3.18 14.21 20.49
N ALA A 135 -2.51 15.15 19.83
CA ALA A 135 -2.32 15.12 18.38
C ALA A 135 -1.48 13.91 17.94
N PHE A 136 -0.43 13.57 18.71
CA PHE A 136 0.35 12.37 18.49
C PHE A 136 -0.54 11.13 18.57
N LEU A 137 -1.31 10.95 19.64
CA LEU A 137 -2.22 9.81 19.76
C LEU A 137 -3.26 9.79 18.63
N ALA A 138 -3.87 10.93 18.31
CA ALA A 138 -4.89 11.02 17.26
C ALA A 138 -4.36 10.62 15.87
N LEU A 139 -3.12 11.00 15.54
CA LEU A 139 -2.53 10.73 14.22
C LEU A 139 -1.68 9.45 14.20
N PHE A 140 -1.23 8.95 15.34
CA PHE A 140 -0.37 7.76 15.44
C PHE A 140 -1.19 6.50 15.70
N LEU A 141 -2.19 6.57 16.58
CA LEU A 141 -3.00 5.41 16.99
C LEU A 141 -3.64 4.66 15.83
N PRO A 142 -4.12 5.31 14.74
CA PRO A 142 -4.60 4.58 13.56
C PRO A 142 -3.56 3.62 12.96
N ASN A 143 -2.27 3.97 13.00
CA ASN A 143 -1.20 3.07 12.52
C ASN A 143 -1.11 1.82 13.39
N LEU A 144 -1.21 1.94 14.72
CA LEU A 144 -1.27 0.79 15.63
C LEU A 144 -2.53 -0.06 15.40
N MET A 145 -3.68 0.60 15.20
CA MET A 145 -4.95 -0.08 14.96
C MET A 145 -5.00 -0.81 13.61
N SER A 146 -4.14 -0.47 12.66
CA SER A 146 -4.04 -1.17 11.37
C SER A 146 -3.40 -2.57 11.50
N GLY A 147 -2.64 -2.84 12.55
CA GLY A 147 -1.92 -4.12 12.71
C GLY A 147 -2.83 -5.36 12.75
N PRO A 148 -3.86 -5.40 13.62
CA PRO A 148 -4.78 -6.54 13.70
C PRO A 148 -5.48 -6.89 12.37
N PRO A 149 -6.16 -5.95 11.66
CA PRO A 149 -6.85 -6.29 10.40
C PRO A 149 -5.87 -6.78 9.32
N LEU A 150 -4.67 -6.22 9.25
CA LEU A 150 -3.64 -6.67 8.30
C LEU A 150 -3.14 -8.07 8.60
N THR A 151 -2.96 -8.39 9.88
CA THR A 151 -2.53 -9.73 10.32
C THR A 151 -3.60 -10.78 10.05
N ILE A 152 -4.87 -10.44 10.28
CA ILE A 152 -6.02 -11.30 9.96
C ILE A 152 -6.10 -11.53 8.44
N ALA A 153 -5.98 -10.48 7.64
CA ALA A 153 -5.99 -10.58 6.18
C ALA A 153 -4.85 -11.48 5.66
N ALA A 154 -3.62 -11.27 6.14
CA ALA A 154 -2.47 -12.10 5.79
C ALA A 154 -2.68 -13.59 6.14
N THR A 155 -3.20 -13.85 7.34
CA THR A 155 -3.55 -15.21 7.78
C THR A 155 -4.58 -15.85 6.85
N ARG A 156 -5.62 -15.11 6.43
CA ARG A 156 -6.66 -15.58 5.52
C ARG A 156 -6.13 -15.87 4.12
N TYR A 157 -5.21 -15.07 3.60
CA TYR A 157 -4.58 -15.36 2.31
C TYR A 157 -3.77 -16.66 2.34
N ILE A 158 -2.96 -16.87 3.39
CA ILE A 158 -2.17 -18.10 3.58
C ILE A 158 -3.10 -19.31 3.75
N PHE A 159 -4.18 -19.14 4.53
CA PHE A 159 -5.20 -20.18 4.71
C PHE A 159 -5.87 -20.55 3.38
N ALA A 160 -6.27 -19.56 2.57
CA ALA A 160 -6.89 -19.77 1.27
C ALA A 160 -5.95 -20.54 0.32
N TRP A 161 -4.66 -20.18 0.28
CA TRP A 161 -3.68 -20.92 -0.54
C TRP A 161 -3.50 -22.37 -0.09
N SER A 162 -3.61 -22.65 1.21
CA SER A 162 -3.60 -24.03 1.72
C SER A 162 -4.88 -24.79 1.34
N PHE A 163 -6.03 -24.13 1.42
CA PHE A 163 -7.33 -24.68 1.04
C PHE A 163 -7.41 -24.99 -0.47
N ASP A 164 -6.89 -24.08 -1.31
CA ASP A 164 -6.73 -24.24 -2.77
C ASP A 164 -5.65 -25.24 -3.15
N ARG A 165 -5.10 -25.96 -2.18
CA ARG A 165 -4.08 -26.98 -2.39
C ARG A 165 -2.76 -26.41 -2.97
N VAL A 166 -2.52 -25.11 -2.88
CA VAL A 166 -1.22 -24.51 -3.27
C VAL A 166 -0.18 -24.69 -2.16
N LEU A 167 -0.59 -24.62 -0.90
CA LEU A 167 0.26 -24.88 0.26
C LEU A 167 -0.07 -26.23 0.94
N PRO A 168 0.80 -26.77 1.81
CA PRO A 168 0.52 -27.98 2.56
C PRO A 168 -0.72 -27.86 3.44
N GLU A 169 -1.61 -28.85 3.42
CA GLU A 169 -2.92 -28.84 4.10
C GLU A 169 -2.85 -28.60 5.61
N ARG A 170 -1.71 -28.93 6.24
CA ARG A 170 -1.46 -28.63 7.66
C ARG A 170 -1.53 -27.13 7.97
N ILE A 171 -1.23 -26.26 7.00
CA ILE A 171 -1.25 -24.80 7.22
C ILE A 171 -2.68 -24.29 7.44
N SER A 172 -3.67 -24.92 6.81
CA SER A 172 -5.09 -24.66 7.03
C SER A 172 -5.69 -25.40 8.23
N SER A 173 -4.90 -26.09 9.07
CA SER A 173 -5.46 -26.75 10.26
C SER A 173 -5.95 -25.72 11.27
N VAL A 174 -7.22 -25.79 11.65
CA VAL A 174 -7.84 -24.91 12.65
C VAL A 174 -7.74 -25.58 14.02
N SER A 175 -7.28 -24.84 15.03
CA SER A 175 -7.24 -25.35 16.40
C SER A 175 -8.66 -25.47 16.97
N GLU A 176 -8.99 -26.61 17.57
CA GLU A 176 -10.29 -26.83 18.23
C GLU A 176 -10.53 -25.88 19.42
N ARG A 177 -9.48 -25.45 20.12
CA ARG A 177 -9.61 -24.55 21.28
C ARG A 177 -9.80 -23.10 20.89
N LEU A 178 -9.02 -22.62 19.92
CA LEU A 178 -8.97 -21.20 19.55
C LEU A 178 -9.77 -20.87 18.28
N HIS A 179 -10.31 -21.89 17.59
CA HIS A 179 -11.06 -21.76 16.34
C HIS A 179 -10.33 -20.89 15.29
N THR A 180 -9.00 -20.91 15.32
CA THR A 180 -8.11 -20.05 14.50
C THR A 180 -7.01 -20.92 13.85
N PRO A 181 -6.60 -20.64 12.61
CA PRO A 181 -5.50 -21.36 11.94
C PRO A 181 -4.13 -20.90 12.47
N ILE A 182 -3.69 -21.50 13.58
CA ILE A 182 -2.47 -21.10 14.32
C ILE A 182 -1.22 -21.11 13.42
N ILE A 183 -1.07 -22.12 12.55
CA ILE A 183 0.11 -22.26 11.69
C ILE A 183 0.15 -21.12 10.65
N ALA A 184 -0.97 -20.81 10.00
CA ALA A 184 -1.06 -19.70 9.07
C ALA A 184 -0.75 -18.36 9.77
N THR A 185 -1.26 -18.16 11.00
CA THR A 185 -0.97 -16.95 11.79
C THR A 185 0.51 -16.86 12.17
N LEU A 186 1.14 -17.96 12.56
CA LEU A 186 2.57 -18.00 12.89
C LEU A 186 3.42 -17.64 11.66
N ILE A 187 3.08 -18.16 10.48
CA ILE A 187 3.78 -17.83 9.23
C ILE A 187 3.62 -16.33 8.93
N ALA A 188 2.40 -15.80 9.01
CA ALA A 188 2.15 -14.36 8.82
C ALA A 188 2.96 -13.51 9.79
N PHE A 189 3.02 -13.89 11.06
CA PHE A 189 3.78 -13.21 12.10
C PHE A 189 5.29 -13.23 11.83
N VAL A 190 5.85 -14.38 11.45
CA VAL A 190 7.29 -14.51 11.14
C VAL A 190 7.64 -13.64 9.92
N VAL A 191 6.84 -13.70 8.86
CA VAL A 191 7.07 -12.87 7.65
C VAL A 191 6.96 -11.39 7.97
N ALA A 192 5.95 -10.97 8.73
CA ALA A 192 5.78 -9.58 9.15
C ALA A 192 6.95 -9.10 10.03
N THR A 193 7.43 -9.94 10.94
CA THR A 193 8.58 -9.63 11.82
C THR A 193 9.86 -9.49 10.99
N LEU A 194 10.11 -10.39 10.03
CA LEU A 194 11.24 -10.26 9.11
C LEU A 194 11.17 -8.97 8.30
N GLY A 195 9.98 -8.61 7.79
CA GLY A 195 9.75 -7.33 7.11
C GLY A 195 10.04 -6.12 8.01
N ALA A 196 9.59 -6.15 9.26
CA ALA A 196 9.86 -5.09 10.23
C ALA A 196 11.35 -4.96 10.55
N VAL A 197 12.05 -6.09 10.73
CA VAL A 197 13.50 -6.12 10.94
C VAL A 197 14.25 -5.54 9.73
N LEU A 198 13.85 -5.90 8.50
CA LEU A 198 14.44 -5.34 7.29
C LEU A 198 14.25 -3.82 7.22
N ILE A 199 13.10 -3.28 7.60
CA ILE A 199 12.85 -1.84 7.63
C ILE A 199 13.73 -1.13 8.66
N ILE A 200 14.01 -1.75 9.82
CA ILE A 200 14.90 -1.18 10.84
C ILE A 200 16.33 -1.03 10.30
N PHE A 201 16.83 -2.04 9.58
CA PHE A 201 18.19 -2.02 9.03
C PHE A 201 18.31 -1.25 7.71
N PHE A 202 17.22 -1.12 6.94
CA PHE A 202 17.19 -0.46 5.64
C PHE A 202 16.01 0.53 5.52
N PRO A 203 15.96 1.60 6.35
CA PRO A 203 14.82 2.53 6.38
C PRO A 203 14.61 3.29 5.07
N GLN A 204 15.70 3.54 4.32
CA GLN A 204 15.65 4.24 3.02
C GLN A 204 14.99 3.41 1.91
N ALA A 205 14.87 2.09 2.09
CA ALA A 205 14.16 1.22 1.16
C ALA A 205 12.63 1.43 1.21
N THR A 206 12.09 2.07 2.24
CA THR A 206 10.64 2.04 2.52
C THR A 206 9.78 2.64 1.40
N PRO A 207 10.00 3.87 0.90
CA PRO A 207 9.19 4.41 -0.20
C PRO A 207 9.60 3.81 -1.56
N GLY A 208 10.91 3.63 -1.77
CA GLY A 208 11.49 3.18 -3.03
C GLY A 208 11.29 1.70 -3.34
N VAL A 209 11.02 0.86 -2.33
CA VAL A 209 10.81 -0.59 -2.51
C VAL A 209 9.37 -1.02 -2.30
N ILE A 210 8.68 -0.46 -1.29
CA ILE A 210 7.32 -0.88 -0.98
C ILE A 210 6.32 -0.34 -2.00
N VAL A 211 6.40 0.93 -2.41
CA VAL A 211 5.39 1.45 -3.35
C VAL A 211 5.42 0.70 -4.68
N PRO A 212 6.59 0.42 -5.30
CA PRO A 212 6.64 -0.38 -6.51
C PRO A 212 6.19 -1.83 -6.32
N ILE A 213 6.47 -2.49 -5.18
CA ILE A 213 6.02 -3.88 -4.95
C ILE A 213 4.49 -3.98 -5.00
N PHE A 214 3.80 -2.98 -4.48
CA PHE A 214 2.35 -2.91 -4.60
C PHE A 214 1.95 -2.55 -6.02
N THR A 215 2.52 -1.51 -6.63
CA THR A 215 2.17 -1.11 -8.01
C THR A 215 2.28 -2.27 -8.99
N PHE A 216 3.37 -3.05 -8.95
CA PHE A 216 3.54 -4.23 -9.80
C PHE A 216 2.61 -5.37 -9.40
N GLY A 217 2.40 -5.60 -8.09
CA GLY A 217 1.48 -6.61 -7.59
C GLY A 217 0.04 -6.42 -8.07
N TYR A 218 -0.42 -5.18 -8.17
CA TYR A 218 -1.78 -4.84 -8.64
C TYR A 218 -1.95 -4.96 -10.17
N ILE A 219 -0.87 -5.08 -10.95
CA ILE A 219 -0.96 -5.32 -12.40
C ILE A 219 -1.66 -6.64 -12.69
N LEU A 220 -1.37 -7.69 -11.89
CA LEU A 220 -1.98 -9.00 -12.09
C LEU A 220 -3.50 -8.98 -11.88
N PRO A 221 -4.05 -8.46 -10.76
CA PRO A 221 -5.49 -8.25 -10.61
C PRO A 221 -6.12 -7.37 -11.69
N ALA A 222 -5.44 -6.30 -12.13
CA ALA A 222 -5.95 -5.42 -13.19
C ALA A 222 -6.08 -6.17 -14.53
N LEU A 223 -5.06 -6.96 -14.90
CA LEU A 223 -5.08 -7.84 -16.08
C LEU A 223 -6.15 -8.93 -15.95
N SER A 224 -6.27 -9.54 -14.77
CA SER A 224 -7.33 -10.52 -14.50
C SER A 224 -8.70 -9.89 -14.72
N GLY A 225 -8.98 -8.71 -14.18
CA GLY A 225 -10.27 -8.01 -14.38
C GLY A 225 -10.54 -7.63 -15.84
N LEU A 226 -9.51 -7.19 -16.58
CA LEU A 226 -9.59 -6.88 -18.01
C LEU A 226 -10.04 -8.10 -18.82
N LEU A 227 -9.39 -9.25 -18.58
CA LEU A 227 -9.55 -10.46 -19.38
C LEU A 227 -10.64 -11.42 -18.84
N PHE A 228 -11.11 -11.22 -17.60
CA PHE A 228 -12.04 -12.12 -16.90
C PHE A 228 -13.28 -12.48 -17.74
N PRO A 229 -14.00 -11.50 -18.34
CA PRO A 229 -15.23 -11.80 -19.08
C PRO A 229 -14.99 -12.61 -20.35
N TYR A 230 -13.75 -12.68 -20.85
CA TYR A 230 -13.40 -13.41 -22.06
C TYR A 230 -12.81 -14.79 -21.77
N LEU A 231 -11.98 -14.90 -20.73
CA LEU A 231 -11.30 -16.15 -20.34
C LEU A 231 -12.16 -17.07 -19.47
N ARG A 232 -13.15 -16.51 -18.75
CA ARG A 232 -14.04 -17.24 -17.83
C ARG A 232 -15.48 -16.74 -17.97
N LYS A 233 -16.04 -16.87 -19.18
CA LYS A 233 -17.41 -16.45 -19.51
C LYS A 233 -18.44 -17.06 -18.57
N ASP A 234 -18.34 -18.36 -18.31
CA ASP A 234 -19.29 -19.10 -17.48
C ASP A 234 -19.34 -18.53 -16.05
N LEU A 235 -18.18 -18.26 -15.45
CA LEU A 235 -18.07 -17.65 -14.12
C LEU A 235 -18.50 -16.18 -14.12
N TYR A 236 -18.18 -15.44 -15.18
CA TYR A 236 -18.64 -14.07 -15.32
C TYR A 236 -20.17 -13.98 -15.32
N GLU A 237 -20.82 -14.91 -16.02
CA GLU A 237 -22.28 -15.00 -16.05
C GLU A 237 -22.88 -15.45 -14.71
N ALA A 238 -22.20 -16.31 -13.94
CA ALA A 238 -22.67 -16.74 -12.63
C ALA A 238 -22.50 -15.68 -11.53
N VAL A 239 -21.40 -14.94 -11.52
CA VAL A 239 -20.99 -14.10 -10.36
C VAL A 239 -21.44 -12.66 -10.46
N PHE A 240 -21.34 -12.05 -11.65
CA PHE A 240 -21.49 -10.61 -11.77
C PHE A 240 -22.95 -10.19 -11.75
N VAL A 241 -23.31 -9.35 -10.78
CA VAL A 241 -24.67 -8.79 -10.62
C VAL A 241 -24.97 -7.76 -11.71
N VAL A 242 -23.99 -6.94 -12.09
CA VAL A 242 -24.13 -5.90 -13.10
C VAL A 242 -23.39 -6.30 -14.37
N LYS A 243 -24.12 -6.77 -15.38
CA LYS A 243 -23.58 -7.24 -16.66
C LYS A 243 -23.67 -6.19 -17.77
N ARG A 244 -23.59 -4.90 -17.41
CA ARG A 244 -23.72 -3.80 -18.38
C ARG A 244 -22.57 -3.86 -19.39
N LYS A 245 -22.89 -3.62 -20.66
CA LYS A 245 -21.92 -3.50 -21.74
C LYS A 245 -21.90 -2.05 -22.23
N ILE A 246 -20.72 -1.51 -22.48
CA ILE A 246 -20.50 -0.21 -23.11
C ILE A 246 -19.70 -0.49 -24.39
N LEU A 247 -20.21 -0.06 -25.53
CA LEU A 247 -19.62 -0.35 -26.86
C LEU A 247 -19.44 -1.86 -27.12
N GLY A 248 -20.36 -2.70 -26.64
CA GLY A 248 -20.28 -4.16 -26.78
C GLY A 248 -19.29 -4.85 -25.81
N ILE A 249 -18.49 -4.08 -25.07
CA ILE A 249 -17.50 -4.58 -24.11
C ILE A 249 -18.07 -4.53 -22.69
N PRO A 250 -17.92 -5.59 -21.87
CA PRO A 250 -18.33 -5.58 -20.46
C PRO A 250 -17.69 -4.43 -19.67
N VAL A 251 -18.47 -3.77 -18.79
CA VAL A 251 -17.95 -2.67 -17.95
C VAL A 251 -16.75 -3.10 -17.11
N VAL A 252 -16.71 -4.36 -16.66
CA VAL A 252 -15.59 -4.91 -15.88
C VAL A 252 -14.27 -4.87 -16.66
N THR A 253 -14.31 -5.12 -17.97
CA THR A 253 -13.14 -5.01 -18.85
C THR A 253 -12.67 -3.56 -18.94
N TRP A 254 -13.58 -2.59 -19.07
CA TRP A 254 -13.22 -1.16 -19.05
C TRP A 254 -12.56 -0.75 -17.73
N LEU A 255 -13.11 -1.20 -16.59
CA LEU A 255 -12.54 -0.93 -15.27
C LEU A 255 -11.14 -1.54 -15.11
N GLY A 256 -10.94 -2.77 -15.58
CA GLY A 256 -9.61 -3.41 -15.62
C GLY A 256 -8.62 -2.65 -16.50
N GLY A 257 -9.06 -2.18 -17.68
CA GLY A 257 -8.23 -1.39 -18.59
C GLY A 257 -7.83 -0.04 -18.02
N VAL A 258 -8.77 0.71 -17.42
CA VAL A 258 -8.48 1.98 -16.74
C VAL A 258 -7.52 1.76 -15.57
N SER A 259 -7.72 0.68 -14.80
CA SER A 259 -6.82 0.32 -13.71
C SER A 259 -5.40 0.04 -14.22
N LEU A 260 -5.26 -0.73 -15.30
CA LEU A 260 -3.96 -1.04 -15.91
C LEU A 260 -3.25 0.21 -16.43
N VAL A 261 -3.97 1.08 -17.14
CA VAL A 261 -3.41 2.36 -17.63
C VAL A 261 -2.97 3.24 -16.45
N SER A 262 -3.77 3.30 -15.39
CA SER A 262 -3.42 4.06 -14.18
C SER A 262 -2.15 3.52 -13.49
N LEU A 263 -1.97 2.19 -13.46
CA LEU A 263 -0.75 1.56 -12.92
C LEU A 263 0.48 1.79 -13.81
N ILE A 264 0.31 1.82 -15.14
CA ILE A 264 1.39 2.18 -16.07
C ILE A 264 1.82 3.63 -15.85
N ILE A 265 0.86 4.54 -15.74
CA ILE A 265 1.14 5.95 -15.40
C ILE A 265 1.83 6.03 -14.04
N GLY A 266 1.33 5.31 -13.02
CA GLY A 266 1.96 5.24 -11.70
C GLY A 266 3.41 4.72 -11.74
N THR A 267 3.69 3.71 -12.55
CA THR A 267 5.04 3.19 -12.74
C THR A 267 5.96 4.23 -13.39
N TYR A 268 5.47 4.92 -14.43
CA TYR A 268 6.22 6.00 -15.06
C TYR A 268 6.46 7.19 -14.10
N SER A 269 5.45 7.51 -13.30
CA SER A 269 5.51 8.51 -12.24
C SER A 269 6.55 8.19 -11.17
N LEU A 270 6.68 6.93 -10.74
CA LEU A 270 7.72 6.48 -9.80
C LEU A 270 9.13 6.78 -10.34
N ARG A 271 9.32 6.61 -11.65
CA ARG A 271 10.58 6.93 -12.31
C ARG A 271 10.86 8.43 -12.32
N ILE A 272 9.88 9.25 -12.70
CA ILE A 272 10.05 10.72 -12.72
C ILE A 272 10.29 11.27 -11.32
N GLY A 273 9.59 10.74 -10.30
CA GLY A 273 9.74 11.15 -8.91
C GLY A 273 11.02 10.66 -8.23
N GLY A 274 11.89 9.90 -8.92
CA GLY A 274 13.13 9.39 -8.35
C GLY A 274 12.95 8.23 -7.36
N PHE A 275 11.72 7.70 -7.21
CA PHE A 275 11.43 6.56 -6.35
C PHE A 275 11.81 5.21 -7.00
N MET A 276 12.13 5.20 -8.30
CA MET A 276 12.52 4.02 -9.07
C MET A 276 14.03 3.94 -9.36
N ASN A 277 14.87 4.51 -8.49
CA ASN A 277 16.33 4.40 -8.58
C ASN A 277 16.81 3.05 -8.02
N PHE A 278 16.35 1.96 -8.65
CA PHE A 278 16.63 0.61 -8.16
C PHE A 278 18.12 0.26 -8.27
N THR A 279 18.64 -0.22 -7.15
CA THR A 279 19.96 -0.84 -7.06
C THR A 279 19.85 -2.34 -7.33
N LEU A 280 20.98 -3.01 -7.58
CA LEU A 280 21.00 -4.46 -7.79
C LEU A 280 20.29 -5.26 -6.66
N PRO A 281 20.47 -4.92 -5.35
CA PRO A 281 19.68 -5.51 -4.27
C PRO A 281 18.17 -5.41 -4.44
N ASP A 282 17.64 -4.28 -4.92
CA ASP A 282 16.20 -4.07 -5.10
C ASP A 282 15.64 -5.00 -6.18
N TYR A 283 16.36 -5.14 -7.31
CA TYR A 283 15.99 -6.08 -8.36
C TYR A 283 15.99 -7.54 -7.88
N ILE A 284 17.00 -7.92 -7.10
CA ILE A 284 17.08 -9.25 -6.49
C ILE A 284 15.90 -9.46 -5.54
N PHE A 285 15.57 -8.46 -4.71
CA PHE A 285 14.44 -8.51 -3.79
C PHE A 285 13.12 -8.72 -4.55
N TYR A 286 12.84 -7.95 -5.60
CA TYR A 286 11.62 -8.15 -6.39
C TYR A 286 11.59 -9.52 -7.09
N ALA A 287 12.72 -9.94 -7.68
CA ALA A 287 12.82 -11.23 -8.32
C ALA A 287 12.56 -12.38 -7.34
N LEU A 288 13.06 -12.28 -6.11
CA LEU A 288 12.77 -13.25 -5.05
C LEU A 288 11.32 -13.16 -4.58
N ALA A 289 10.78 -11.96 -4.33
CA ALA A 289 9.42 -11.79 -3.83
C ALA A 289 8.36 -12.38 -4.76
N TYR A 290 8.42 -12.06 -6.06
CA TYR A 290 7.50 -12.64 -7.05
C TYR A 290 7.91 -14.07 -7.46
N GLY A 291 9.20 -14.33 -7.57
CA GLY A 291 9.75 -15.63 -7.94
C GLY A 291 9.39 -16.73 -6.94
N VAL A 292 9.44 -16.44 -5.64
CA VAL A 292 9.00 -17.39 -4.59
C VAL A 292 7.54 -17.78 -4.79
N GLY A 293 6.65 -16.84 -5.10
CA GLY A 293 5.25 -17.14 -5.40
C GLY A 293 5.08 -18.06 -6.61
N ILE A 294 5.81 -17.79 -7.69
CA ILE A 294 5.81 -18.63 -8.90
C ILE A 294 6.36 -20.03 -8.59
N VAL A 295 7.49 -20.11 -7.89
CA VAL A 295 8.14 -21.37 -7.51
C VAL A 295 7.22 -22.21 -6.63
N ILE A 296 6.56 -21.61 -5.64
CA ILE A 296 5.58 -22.31 -4.78
C ILE A 296 4.46 -22.89 -5.65
N PHE A 297 3.86 -22.10 -6.54
CA PHE A 297 2.78 -22.56 -7.39
C PHE A 297 3.22 -23.72 -8.31
N VAL A 298 4.35 -23.56 -8.99
CA VAL A 298 4.88 -24.56 -9.94
C VAL A 298 5.28 -25.85 -9.21
N ALA A 299 5.98 -25.74 -8.07
CA ALA A 299 6.37 -26.89 -7.26
C ALA A 299 5.13 -27.67 -6.78
N SER A 300 4.12 -26.96 -6.27
CA SER A 300 2.86 -27.56 -5.82
C SER A 300 2.09 -28.20 -6.98
N TYR A 301 2.03 -27.56 -8.14
CA TYR A 301 1.39 -28.10 -9.34
C TYR A 301 1.99 -29.44 -9.75
N TYR A 302 3.32 -29.53 -9.87
CA TYR A 302 3.98 -30.79 -10.23
C TYR A 302 3.90 -31.85 -9.13
N TYR A 303 4.02 -31.45 -7.87
CA TYR A 303 3.94 -32.37 -6.74
C TYR A 303 2.55 -33.01 -6.63
N ARG A 304 1.47 -32.23 -6.71
CA ARG A 304 0.10 -32.75 -6.60
C ARG A 304 -0.36 -33.50 -7.84
N ARG A 305 0.12 -33.12 -9.02
CA ARG A 305 -0.13 -33.90 -10.23
C ARG A 305 0.43 -35.32 -10.12
N ARG A 306 1.58 -35.51 -9.43
CA ARG A 306 2.11 -36.85 -9.12
C ARG A 306 1.23 -37.64 -8.14
N GLN A 307 0.44 -36.95 -7.32
CA GLN A 307 -0.53 -37.55 -6.39
C GLN A 307 -1.91 -37.78 -7.02
N GLY A 308 -2.08 -37.50 -8.33
CA GLY A 308 -3.36 -37.60 -9.02
C GLY A 308 -4.37 -36.51 -8.69
N VAL A 309 -3.94 -35.43 -8.01
CA VAL A 309 -4.80 -34.31 -7.62
C VAL A 309 -4.64 -33.15 -8.61
N ASP A 310 -5.72 -32.80 -9.30
CA ASP A 310 -5.75 -31.63 -10.19
C ASP A 310 -6.10 -30.37 -9.39
N ILE A 311 -5.09 -29.53 -9.13
CA ILE A 311 -5.26 -28.23 -8.46
C ILE A 311 -6.12 -27.29 -9.30
N THR A 312 -6.17 -27.45 -10.63
CA THR A 312 -6.90 -26.53 -11.52
C THR A 312 -8.41 -26.61 -11.34
N LEU A 313 -8.92 -27.70 -10.74
CA LEU A 313 -10.33 -27.84 -10.39
C LEU A 313 -10.77 -26.78 -9.37
N ALA A 314 -9.92 -26.44 -8.39
CA ALA A 314 -10.22 -25.40 -7.40
C ALA A 314 -10.46 -24.03 -8.04
N PHE A 315 -9.88 -23.77 -9.22
CA PHE A 315 -10.05 -22.51 -9.96
C PHE A 315 -11.19 -22.54 -10.99
N LYS A 316 -11.92 -23.66 -11.12
CA LYS A 316 -13.04 -23.81 -12.06
C LYS A 316 -14.40 -23.60 -11.42
N GLU A 317 -14.52 -23.80 -10.12
CA GLU A 317 -15.77 -23.70 -9.39
C GLU A 317 -15.68 -22.62 -8.32
N ILE A 318 -16.75 -21.85 -8.14
CA ILE A 318 -16.86 -20.93 -7.00
C ILE A 318 -17.48 -21.74 -5.87
N PRO A 319 -16.91 -21.73 -4.66
CA PRO A 319 -17.50 -22.42 -3.52
C PRO A 319 -18.96 -22.00 -3.34
N PRO A 320 -19.89 -22.94 -3.12
CA PRO A 320 -21.27 -22.59 -2.80
C PRO A 320 -21.30 -21.73 -1.53
N GLU A 321 -22.10 -20.65 -1.57
CA GLU A 321 -22.38 -19.77 -0.41
C GLU A 321 -23.16 -20.51 0.68
#